data_AF-A0A654KG71-F1
#
_entry.id   AF-A0A654KG71-F1
#
_cell.length_a   1.000
_cell.length_b   1.000
_cell.length_c   1.000
_cell.angle_alpha   90.00
_cell.angle_beta   90.00
_cell.angle_gamma   90.00
#
_symmetry.space_group_name_H-M   'P 1'
#
loop_
_entity.id
_entity.type
_entity.pdbx_description
1 polymer ?
#
loop_
_entity_poly.entity_id
_entity_poly.type
_entity_poly.pdbx_seq_one_letter_code
_entity_poly.pdbx_strand_id
1 'polypeptide(L)'
;MLSKISLKELFHKPFQTILLIILIALSIAASVFFVSLNQGIHGGLVKATEPFPQVVGAKGGINQLLLNTVFLQDRPIGNIPQKVLTDLKANKLVNMAIPLGYGDNYRGFRLVGTSTDIFNYSPKKGGEKWMTLKEGRIWDKPFEAVVGSGVVELTDIKIGDTFKTIHGFSEHSSHQHDNLYTVVGILNKVDGPYDQAILTDMRSIWEAHAHHHHHHDHDDHDHDEHDHEGHDHEHDHDHDAHDDHDHNHEGDVAHDHDDHDHDEHDHEGHDHEHDHEHDHDHDAHDDHDHNHDAHDDHDHDHEGDVAHDHDEHDHEGHDHDHDGGMTLDKAAKNDVNPIYVNDGNNAATTGEVTAILVQPAGYGEAMKLAQEFQSNKEAQLIFPAQNIIQLFSLMGQGEKFWYYVGGFLILTALALVLLTMYLSSLTRMRERAVLQTLGASRGQLLRISLIQNGFIIILGGIIGYALGMLAFATVSSLTRDKTAVFMPVDFYELPIYIAIGTVILGLIVSIIPAYIISKKDTLKYL
;
A
#
# COMPACT_ATOMS: atom_id res chain seq x y z
N MET A 1 -22.41 -43.42 -28.96
CA MET A 1 -21.41 -44.52 -28.83
C MET A 1 -20.04 -43.97 -28.41
N LEU A 2 -19.42 -43.10 -29.21
CA LEU A 2 -18.08 -42.53 -28.94
C LEU A 2 -17.91 -41.92 -27.53
N SER A 3 -18.91 -41.19 -27.03
CA SER A 3 -18.91 -40.63 -25.66
C SER A 3 -18.86 -41.72 -24.56
N LYS A 4 -19.52 -42.87 -24.75
CA LYS A 4 -19.44 -44.00 -23.81
C LYS A 4 -18.08 -44.70 -23.84
N ILE A 5 -17.38 -44.68 -24.99
CA ILE A 5 -16.00 -45.19 -25.12
C ILE A 5 -15.04 -44.25 -24.39
N SER A 6 -15.13 -42.95 -24.67
CA SER A 6 -14.34 -41.89 -24.00
C SER A 6 -14.51 -41.93 -22.47
N LEU A 7 -15.74 -42.09 -21.95
CA LEU A 7 -15.95 -42.27 -20.51
C LEU A 7 -15.25 -43.51 -19.97
N LYS A 8 -15.32 -44.66 -20.65
CA LYS A 8 -14.61 -45.87 -20.22
C LYS A 8 -13.09 -45.71 -20.26
N GLU A 9 -12.53 -44.97 -21.22
CA GLU A 9 -11.09 -44.69 -21.31
C GLU A 9 -10.55 -43.83 -20.14
N LEU A 10 -11.40 -42.96 -19.56
CA LEU A 10 -11.08 -42.19 -18.34
C LEU A 10 -10.90 -43.13 -17.13
N PHE A 11 -11.85 -44.05 -16.93
CA PHE A 11 -11.83 -45.02 -15.83
C PHE A 11 -10.84 -46.18 -16.02
N HIS A 12 -10.30 -46.39 -17.23
CA HIS A 12 -9.33 -47.46 -17.49
C HIS A 12 -7.91 -47.16 -16.98
N LYS A 13 -7.51 -45.87 -16.90
CA LYS A 13 -6.24 -45.43 -16.30
C LYS A 13 -6.51 -44.33 -15.26
N PRO A 14 -7.19 -44.66 -14.14
CA PRO A 14 -7.76 -43.67 -13.24
C PRO A 14 -6.70 -42.77 -12.61
N PHE A 15 -5.54 -43.31 -12.22
CA PHE A 15 -4.45 -42.52 -11.64
C PHE A 15 -3.96 -41.39 -12.57
N GLN A 16 -3.73 -41.68 -13.86
CA GLN A 16 -3.31 -40.67 -14.83
C GLN A 16 -4.40 -39.61 -15.06
N THR A 17 -5.66 -40.03 -15.17
CA THR A 17 -6.81 -39.13 -15.33
C THR A 17 -7.02 -38.23 -14.11
N ILE A 18 -6.90 -38.78 -12.89
CA ILE A 18 -7.02 -38.03 -11.64
C ILE A 18 -5.86 -37.04 -11.50
N LEU A 19 -4.62 -37.45 -11.76
CA LEU A 19 -3.45 -36.56 -11.72
C LEU A 19 -3.59 -35.40 -12.72
N LEU A 20 -4.10 -35.66 -13.92
CA LEU A 20 -4.43 -34.64 -14.92
C LEU A 20 -5.46 -33.62 -14.40
N ILE A 21 -6.56 -34.09 -13.84
CA ILE A 21 -7.62 -33.24 -13.28
C ILE A 21 -7.06 -32.41 -12.11
N ILE A 22 -6.25 -33.00 -11.24
CA ILE A 22 -5.60 -32.31 -10.10
C ILE A 22 -4.64 -31.23 -10.59
N LEU A 23 -3.78 -31.49 -11.59
CA LEU A 23 -2.84 -30.49 -12.11
C LEU A 23 -3.57 -29.28 -12.72
N ILE A 24 -4.63 -29.53 -13.50
CA ILE A 24 -5.48 -28.46 -14.06
C ILE A 24 -6.19 -27.69 -12.95
N ALA A 25 -6.78 -28.41 -11.99
CA ALA A 25 -7.51 -27.81 -10.88
C ALA A 25 -6.59 -26.95 -10.00
N LEU A 26 -5.41 -27.43 -9.62
CA LEU A 26 -4.45 -26.67 -8.82
C LEU A 26 -3.96 -25.41 -9.55
N SER A 27 -3.73 -25.48 -10.86
CA SER A 27 -3.27 -24.30 -11.60
C SER A 27 -4.37 -23.25 -11.75
N ILE A 28 -5.61 -23.65 -12.04
CA ILE A 28 -6.76 -22.73 -12.09
C ILE A 28 -7.07 -22.21 -10.68
N ALA A 29 -6.97 -23.05 -9.65
CA ALA A 29 -7.13 -22.63 -8.26
C ALA A 29 -6.11 -21.58 -7.84
N ALA A 30 -4.84 -21.72 -8.23
CA ALA A 30 -3.81 -20.72 -7.96
C ALA A 30 -4.12 -19.37 -8.63
N SER A 31 -4.44 -19.37 -9.94
CA SER A 31 -4.79 -18.14 -10.66
C SER A 31 -6.05 -17.47 -10.08
N VAL A 32 -7.10 -18.24 -9.78
CA VAL A 32 -8.33 -17.74 -9.12
C VAL A 32 -8.02 -17.19 -7.73
N PHE A 33 -7.25 -17.93 -6.92
CA PHE A 33 -6.86 -17.52 -5.57
C PHE A 33 -6.11 -16.19 -5.56
N PHE A 34 -5.06 -16.02 -6.38
CA PHE A 34 -4.28 -14.78 -6.37
C PHE A 34 -5.09 -13.57 -6.83
N VAL A 35 -5.97 -13.72 -7.82
CA VAL A 35 -6.81 -12.61 -8.29
C VAL A 35 -7.90 -12.26 -7.27
N SER A 36 -8.58 -13.26 -6.69
CA SER A 36 -9.53 -13.02 -5.60
C SER A 36 -8.86 -12.41 -4.37
N LEU A 37 -7.63 -12.84 -4.03
CA LEU A 37 -6.85 -12.26 -2.93
C LEU A 37 -6.54 -10.79 -3.20
N ASN A 38 -6.06 -10.45 -4.40
CA ASN A 38 -5.76 -9.08 -4.77
C ASN A 38 -7.03 -8.19 -4.71
N GLN A 39 -8.14 -8.65 -5.31
CA GLN A 39 -9.41 -7.94 -5.29
C GLN A 39 -10.02 -7.82 -3.89
N GLY A 40 -9.84 -8.84 -3.04
CA GLY A 40 -10.22 -8.82 -1.63
C GLY A 40 -9.45 -7.77 -0.83
N ILE A 41 -8.13 -7.65 -1.04
CA ILE A 41 -7.30 -6.62 -0.41
C ILE A 41 -7.71 -5.22 -0.87
N HIS A 42 -7.78 -4.98 -2.18
CA HIS A 42 -8.17 -3.67 -2.72
C HIS A 42 -9.59 -3.26 -2.28
N GLY A 43 -10.57 -4.15 -2.48
CA GLY A 43 -11.96 -3.90 -2.11
C GLY A 43 -12.14 -3.72 -0.59
N GLY A 44 -11.39 -4.46 0.20
CA GLY A 44 -11.32 -4.32 1.65
C GLY A 44 -10.84 -2.95 2.11
N LEU A 45 -9.71 -2.49 1.55
CA LEU A 45 -9.13 -1.19 1.90
C LEU A 45 -9.99 -0.02 1.40
N VAL A 46 -10.64 -0.14 0.24
CA VAL A 46 -11.64 0.84 -0.22
C VAL A 46 -12.87 0.84 0.70
N LYS A 47 -13.42 -0.33 1.07
CA LYS A 47 -14.56 -0.43 2.00
C LYS A 47 -14.25 0.20 3.36
N ALA A 48 -13.02 0.03 3.87
CA ALA A 48 -12.56 0.68 5.10
C ALA A 48 -12.57 2.22 5.04
N THR A 49 -12.46 2.82 3.84
CA THR A 49 -12.57 4.27 3.65
C THR A 49 -14.01 4.78 3.50
N GLU A 50 -15.01 3.93 3.27
CA GLU A 50 -16.41 4.37 3.10
C GLU A 50 -16.98 5.19 4.27
N PRO A 51 -16.65 4.92 5.55
CA PRO A 51 -17.06 5.76 6.68
C PRO A 51 -16.38 7.14 6.75
N PHE A 52 -15.41 7.43 5.87
CA PHE A 52 -14.58 8.62 5.91
C PHE A 52 -14.63 9.38 4.58
N PRO A 53 -15.76 10.05 4.26
CA PRO A 53 -15.88 10.80 3.01
C PRO A 53 -14.86 11.94 2.91
N GLN A 54 -14.59 12.63 4.03
CA GLN A 54 -13.50 13.59 4.19
C GLN A 54 -12.89 13.46 5.59
N VAL A 55 -11.57 13.64 5.68
CA VAL A 55 -10.84 13.73 6.95
C VAL A 55 -10.05 15.03 6.97
N VAL A 56 -10.15 15.76 8.07
CA VAL A 56 -9.32 16.94 8.36
C VAL A 56 -8.33 16.59 9.46
N GLY A 57 -7.07 16.99 9.32
CA GLY A 57 -6.01 16.71 10.30
C GLY A 57 -4.82 17.65 10.17
N ALA A 58 -3.80 17.44 11.00
CA ALA A 58 -2.58 18.24 10.99
C ALA A 58 -1.85 18.15 9.63
N LYS A 59 -1.14 19.22 9.26
CA LYS A 59 -0.33 19.26 8.04
C LYS A 59 0.86 18.31 8.12
N GLY A 60 1.08 17.55 7.07
CA GLY A 60 2.11 16.51 6.98
C GLY A 60 1.75 15.48 5.90
N GLY A 61 2.33 14.28 5.97
CA GLY A 61 2.12 13.24 4.96
C GLY A 61 0.66 12.76 4.88
N ILE A 62 0.01 12.96 3.73
CA ILE A 62 -1.39 12.51 3.48
C ILE A 62 -1.58 11.02 3.80
N ASN A 63 -0.61 10.19 3.43
CA ASN A 63 -0.65 8.75 3.69
C ASN A 63 -0.61 8.44 5.20
N GLN A 64 0.15 9.20 5.98
CA GLN A 64 0.23 9.04 7.43
C GLN A 64 -1.10 9.43 8.09
N LEU A 65 -1.73 10.55 7.67
CA LEU A 65 -3.06 10.94 8.16
C LEU A 65 -4.12 9.88 7.84
N LEU A 66 -4.06 9.32 6.63
CA LEU A 66 -4.95 8.27 6.14
C LEU A 66 -4.79 6.96 6.92
N LEU A 67 -3.56 6.45 7.04
CA LEU A 67 -3.24 5.23 7.77
C LEU A 67 -3.61 5.36 9.25
N ASN A 68 -3.32 6.51 9.86
CA ASN A 68 -3.61 6.77 11.27
C ASN A 68 -5.11 6.91 11.55
N THR A 69 -5.84 7.66 10.73
CA THR A 69 -7.27 7.95 11.00
C THR A 69 -8.18 6.79 10.61
N VAL A 70 -7.95 6.19 9.44
CA VAL A 70 -8.85 5.20 8.84
C VAL A 70 -8.44 3.77 9.20
N PHE A 71 -7.14 3.46 9.16
CA PHE A 71 -6.61 2.12 9.40
C PHE A 71 -6.09 1.90 10.82
N LEU A 72 -6.03 2.97 11.63
CA LEU A 72 -5.49 2.97 12.99
C LEU A 72 -4.02 2.51 13.07
N GLN A 73 -3.31 2.56 11.93
CA GLN A 73 -1.89 2.23 11.77
C GLN A 73 -1.04 3.49 11.77
N ASP A 74 0.24 3.37 12.11
CA ASP A 74 1.19 4.50 12.15
C ASP A 74 0.89 5.53 13.27
N ARG A 75 1.86 6.41 13.52
CA ARG A 75 1.78 7.49 14.50
C ARG A 75 1.02 8.70 13.93
N PRO A 76 0.21 9.41 14.74
CA PRO A 76 -0.43 10.62 14.28
C PRO A 76 0.58 11.72 13.91
N ILE A 77 0.23 12.54 12.92
CA ILE A 77 1.09 13.63 12.43
C ILE A 77 1.31 14.70 13.51
N GLY A 78 0.25 15.03 14.24
CA GLY A 78 0.17 16.13 15.20
C GLY A 78 -1.30 16.43 15.49
N ASN A 79 -1.56 17.41 16.36
CA ASN A 79 -2.93 17.82 16.70
C ASN A 79 -3.35 19.09 15.93
N ILE A 80 -4.64 19.37 15.91
CA ILE A 80 -5.23 20.59 15.34
C ILE A 80 -6.08 21.33 16.38
N PRO A 81 -6.12 22.69 16.35
CA PRO A 81 -6.82 23.48 17.36
C PRO A 81 -8.33 23.24 17.40
N GLN A 82 -8.94 23.38 18.59
CA GLN A 82 -10.41 23.30 18.79
C GLN A 82 -11.21 24.23 17.87
N LYS A 83 -10.59 25.35 17.48
CA LYS A 83 -11.17 26.31 16.54
C LYS A 83 -11.55 25.66 15.21
N VAL A 84 -10.69 24.81 14.64
CA VAL A 84 -10.95 24.11 13.37
C VAL A 84 -12.20 23.23 13.47
N LEU A 85 -12.36 22.49 14.58
CA LEU A 85 -13.56 21.69 14.85
C LEU A 85 -14.81 22.55 15.01
N THR A 86 -14.69 23.70 15.69
CA THR A 86 -15.81 24.61 15.95
C THR A 86 -16.28 25.28 14.66
N ASP A 87 -15.35 25.76 13.85
CA ASP A 87 -15.60 26.35 12.53
C ASP A 87 -16.26 25.32 11.60
N LEU A 88 -15.77 24.06 11.57
CA LEU A 88 -16.37 22.97 10.79
C LEU A 88 -17.79 22.63 11.27
N LYS A 89 -18.06 22.59 12.59
CA LYS A 89 -19.41 22.36 13.13
C LYS A 89 -20.39 23.49 12.81
N ALA A 90 -19.91 24.71 12.57
CA ALA A 90 -20.72 25.87 12.16
C ALA A 90 -20.86 26.03 10.64
N ASN A 91 -20.03 25.34 9.84
CA ASN A 91 -19.99 25.51 8.39
C ASN A 91 -21.20 24.84 7.71
N LYS A 92 -21.95 25.61 6.91
CA LYS A 92 -23.13 25.13 6.18
C LYS A 92 -22.83 24.07 5.11
N LEU A 93 -21.57 23.91 4.71
CA LEU A 93 -21.10 22.85 3.82
C LEU A 93 -21.02 21.48 4.52
N VAL A 94 -21.05 21.45 5.85
CA VAL A 94 -20.85 20.27 6.70
C VAL A 94 -22.17 19.84 7.32
N ASN A 95 -22.50 18.55 7.21
CA ASN A 95 -23.64 17.92 7.89
C ASN A 95 -23.26 17.43 9.30
N MET A 96 -22.03 16.94 9.47
CA MET A 96 -21.50 16.47 10.75
C MET A 96 -19.97 16.56 10.76
N ALA A 97 -19.40 17.01 11.89
CA ALA A 97 -17.95 17.00 12.13
C ALA A 97 -17.68 16.31 13.48
N ILE A 98 -17.00 15.17 13.43
CA ILE A 98 -16.78 14.28 14.58
C ILE A 98 -15.29 14.33 14.95
N PRO A 99 -14.93 14.74 16.17
CA PRO A 99 -13.53 14.79 16.60
C PRO A 99 -12.98 13.39 16.87
N LEU A 100 -11.71 13.18 16.53
CA LEU A 100 -10.97 11.93 16.71
C LEU A 100 -9.63 12.24 17.38
N GLY A 101 -9.32 11.53 18.46
CA GLY A 101 -8.13 11.71 19.28
C GLY A 101 -7.36 10.41 19.38
N TYR A 102 -6.07 10.45 19.08
CA TYR A 102 -5.19 9.27 19.05
C TYR A 102 -3.93 9.54 19.88
N GLY A 103 -3.42 8.49 20.54
CA GLY A 103 -2.14 8.52 21.26
C GLY A 103 -1.87 7.18 21.94
N ASP A 104 -2.80 6.78 22.81
CA ASP A 104 -2.74 5.57 23.65
C ASP A 104 -3.05 4.26 22.90
N ASN A 105 -2.63 3.14 23.52
CA ASN A 105 -3.10 1.80 23.17
C ASN A 105 -3.30 0.89 24.40
N TYR A 106 -4.01 -0.23 24.22
CA TYR A 106 -4.09 -1.35 25.16
C TYR A 106 -3.74 -2.65 24.42
N ARG A 107 -2.60 -3.28 24.77
CA ARG A 107 -2.13 -4.55 24.15
C ARG A 107 -2.07 -4.47 22.62
N GLY A 108 -1.64 -3.32 22.08
CA GLY A 108 -1.59 -3.03 20.64
C GLY A 108 -2.91 -2.53 20.02
N PHE A 109 -4.05 -2.64 20.70
CA PHE A 109 -5.32 -2.08 20.21
C PHE A 109 -5.38 -0.57 20.48
N ARG A 110 -5.60 0.22 19.42
CA ARG A 110 -5.60 1.69 19.48
C ARG A 110 -6.78 2.19 20.32
N LEU A 111 -6.49 3.08 21.27
CA LEU A 111 -7.51 3.89 21.92
C LEU A 111 -7.86 5.08 21.03
N VAL A 112 -9.15 5.32 20.83
CA VAL A 112 -9.68 6.40 19.99
C VAL A 112 -10.66 7.23 20.82
N GLY A 113 -10.24 8.43 21.22
CA GLY A 113 -11.13 9.41 21.83
C GLY A 113 -12.07 10.01 20.79
N THR A 114 -13.35 10.17 21.10
CA THR A 114 -14.33 10.78 20.19
C THR A 114 -15.57 11.29 20.93
N SER A 115 -16.52 11.90 20.21
CA SER A 115 -17.84 12.28 20.73
C SER A 115 -18.87 11.17 20.49
N THR A 116 -19.94 11.16 21.28
CA THR A 116 -21.05 10.21 21.14
C THR A 116 -21.80 10.31 19.80
N ASP A 117 -21.56 11.38 19.03
CA ASP A 117 -22.09 11.59 17.67
C ASP A 117 -21.71 10.45 16.72
N ILE A 118 -20.57 9.76 16.94
CA ILE A 118 -20.10 8.65 16.10
C ILE A 118 -21.07 7.45 16.07
N PHE A 119 -21.86 7.23 17.13
CA PHE A 119 -22.90 6.20 17.19
C PHE A 119 -24.23 6.65 16.56
N ASN A 120 -24.33 7.91 16.14
CA ASN A 120 -25.45 8.46 15.36
C ASN A 120 -25.08 8.71 13.91
N TYR A 121 -23.80 8.56 13.56
CA TYR A 121 -23.26 8.73 12.22
C TYR A 121 -23.64 7.57 11.28
N SER A 122 -24.15 7.92 10.10
CA SER A 122 -24.37 7.00 8.97
C SER A 122 -23.51 7.48 7.79
N PRO A 123 -22.61 6.65 7.21
CA PRO A 123 -21.75 7.05 6.10
C PRO A 123 -22.52 7.51 4.87
N LYS A 124 -23.59 6.76 4.55
CA LYS A 124 -24.52 7.05 3.46
C LYS A 124 -25.76 7.74 4.06
N LYS A 125 -26.20 8.84 3.43
CA LYS A 125 -27.34 9.65 3.89
C LYS A 125 -28.62 8.80 3.90
N GLY A 126 -29.24 8.63 5.07
CA GLY A 126 -30.41 7.76 5.26
C GLY A 126 -30.08 6.25 5.30
N GLY A 127 -28.81 5.87 5.28
CA GLY A 127 -28.34 4.50 5.50
C GLY A 127 -28.21 4.15 6.97
N GLU A 128 -27.80 2.90 7.22
CA GLU A 128 -27.56 2.37 8.56
C GLU A 128 -26.42 3.13 9.27
N LYS A 129 -26.50 3.16 10.61
CA LYS A 129 -25.47 3.72 11.48
C LYS A 129 -24.19 2.89 11.35
N TRP A 130 -23.04 3.55 11.25
CA TRP A 130 -21.74 2.86 11.14
C TRP A 130 -21.45 2.00 12.38
N MET A 131 -21.58 2.59 13.56
CA MET A 131 -21.31 1.94 14.84
C MET A 131 -22.62 1.66 15.58
N THR A 132 -22.91 0.38 15.80
CA THR A 132 -24.05 -0.07 16.60
C THR A 132 -23.56 -0.98 17.73
N LEU A 133 -24.20 -0.87 18.90
CA LEU A 133 -23.88 -1.73 20.04
C LEU A 133 -24.48 -3.12 19.83
N LYS A 134 -23.66 -4.14 20.12
CA LYS A 134 -24.08 -5.53 20.32
C LYS A 134 -24.59 -5.74 21.74
N GLU A 135 -23.90 -5.14 22.72
CA GLU A 135 -24.18 -5.28 24.14
C GLU A 135 -23.75 -4.03 24.92
N GLY A 136 -24.36 -3.77 26.08
CA GLY A 136 -24.02 -2.67 26.97
C GLY A 136 -24.57 -1.31 26.54
N ARG A 137 -23.81 -0.25 26.83
CA ARG A 137 -24.17 1.15 26.54
C ARG A 137 -22.97 1.94 25.99
N ILE A 138 -23.24 3.16 25.54
CA ILE A 138 -22.21 4.18 25.28
C ILE A 138 -21.70 4.72 26.64
N TRP A 139 -20.51 5.29 26.67
CA TRP A 139 -19.98 6.00 27.83
C TRP A 139 -20.87 7.19 28.22
N ASP A 140 -20.98 7.42 29.53
CA ASP A 140 -21.67 8.59 30.12
C ASP A 140 -20.67 9.59 30.72
N LYS A 141 -19.46 9.14 31.05
CA LYS A 141 -18.38 9.88 31.72
C LYS A 141 -16.99 9.50 31.17
N PRO A 142 -15.94 10.31 31.44
CA PRO A 142 -14.56 9.95 31.11
C PRO A 142 -14.14 8.60 31.70
N PHE A 143 -13.16 7.97 31.06
CA PHE A 143 -12.60 6.65 31.37
C PHE A 143 -13.61 5.48 31.31
N GLU A 144 -14.71 5.66 30.57
CA GLU A 144 -15.53 4.55 30.08
C GLU A 144 -15.20 4.27 28.61
N ALA A 145 -15.25 2.99 28.21
CA ALA A 145 -14.85 2.52 26.89
C ALA A 145 -15.89 1.60 26.24
N VAL A 146 -16.05 1.74 24.93
CA VAL A 146 -16.79 0.82 24.06
C VAL A 146 -15.78 0.10 23.17
N VAL A 147 -15.73 -1.23 23.25
CA VAL A 147 -14.73 -2.04 22.54
C VAL A 147 -15.25 -2.57 21.20
N GLY A 148 -14.38 -2.57 20.19
CA GLY A 148 -14.61 -3.24 18.90
C GLY A 148 -14.71 -4.76 19.04
N SER A 149 -15.41 -5.42 18.11
CA SER A 149 -15.68 -6.86 18.23
C SER A 149 -14.42 -7.73 18.18
N GLY A 150 -13.42 -7.33 17.38
CA GLY A 150 -12.13 -8.03 17.28
C GLY A 150 -11.27 -7.89 18.54
N VAL A 151 -11.39 -6.77 19.28
CA VAL A 151 -10.73 -6.61 20.58
C VAL A 151 -11.23 -7.68 21.56
N VAL A 152 -12.56 -7.91 21.62
CA VAL A 152 -13.17 -8.95 22.46
C VAL A 152 -12.70 -10.34 22.05
N GLU A 153 -12.72 -10.64 20.74
CA GLU A 153 -12.30 -11.95 20.18
C GLU A 153 -10.83 -12.28 20.49
N LEU A 154 -9.94 -11.29 20.54
CA LEU A 154 -8.50 -11.49 20.78
C LEU A 154 -8.05 -11.32 22.24
N THR A 155 -8.82 -10.67 23.10
CA THR A 155 -8.43 -10.39 24.50
C THR A 155 -9.31 -11.06 25.57
N ASP A 156 -10.50 -11.58 25.20
CA ASP A 156 -11.57 -12.03 26.10
C ASP A 156 -12.04 -10.96 27.10
N ILE A 157 -11.89 -9.66 26.76
CA ILE A 157 -12.36 -8.54 27.59
C ILE A 157 -13.89 -8.39 27.53
N LYS A 158 -14.51 -8.12 28.68
CA LYS A 158 -15.97 -8.15 28.89
C LYS A 158 -16.47 -6.84 29.50
N ILE A 159 -17.78 -6.62 29.40
CA ILE A 159 -18.42 -5.46 30.03
C ILE A 159 -18.26 -5.57 31.55
N GLY A 160 -17.75 -4.50 32.17
CA GLY A 160 -17.38 -4.44 33.58
C GLY A 160 -15.88 -4.63 33.85
N ASP A 161 -15.10 -5.14 32.89
CA ASP A 161 -13.65 -5.26 33.04
C ASP A 161 -12.98 -3.88 33.01
N THR A 162 -11.84 -3.77 33.68
CA THR A 162 -11.02 -2.56 33.72
C THR A 162 -9.62 -2.79 33.16
N PHE A 163 -9.06 -1.77 32.52
CA PHE A 163 -7.73 -1.82 31.93
C PHE A 163 -6.99 -0.47 32.04
N LYS A 164 -5.66 -0.52 31.99
CA LYS A 164 -4.78 0.65 31.85
C LYS A 164 -4.26 0.74 30.43
N THR A 165 -3.91 1.96 30.00
CA THR A 165 -3.32 2.22 28.68
C THR A 165 -1.82 2.52 28.78
N ILE A 166 -1.12 2.32 27.66
CA ILE A 166 0.30 2.65 27.49
C ILE A 166 0.46 3.74 26.42
N HIS A 167 1.48 4.57 26.59
CA HIS A 167 1.83 5.65 25.67
C HIS A 167 2.34 5.13 24.31
N GLY A 168 1.90 5.77 23.23
CA GLY A 168 2.45 5.58 21.89
C GLY A 168 2.05 4.27 21.19
N PHE A 169 2.82 3.90 20.16
CA PHE A 169 2.52 2.78 19.26
C PHE A 169 3.27 1.47 19.60
N SER A 170 4.16 1.47 20.59
CA SER A 170 4.98 0.31 20.96
C SER A 170 4.49 -0.34 22.26
N GLU A 171 4.46 -1.67 22.31
CA GLU A 171 4.10 -2.45 23.50
C GLU A 171 5.14 -2.36 24.64
N HIS A 172 6.30 -1.74 24.38
CA HIS A 172 7.46 -1.67 25.27
C HIS A 172 7.71 -0.28 25.90
N SER A 173 6.78 0.67 25.82
CA SER A 173 6.90 1.96 26.51
C SER A 173 6.71 1.80 28.03
N SER A 174 7.65 2.32 28.82
CA SER A 174 7.74 2.09 30.27
C SER A 174 6.75 2.88 31.14
N HIS A 175 5.88 3.69 30.52
CA HIS A 175 4.94 4.58 31.23
C HIS A 175 3.50 4.16 30.92
N GLN A 176 2.86 3.55 31.92
CA GLN A 176 1.42 3.31 31.94
C GLN A 176 0.71 4.53 32.52
N HIS A 177 -0.45 4.88 31.96
CA HIS A 177 -1.33 5.84 32.61
C HIS A 177 -1.87 5.26 33.93
N ASP A 178 -2.06 6.11 34.93
CA ASP A 178 -2.70 5.69 36.19
C ASP A 178 -4.22 5.54 36.09
N ASN A 179 -4.81 6.18 35.07
CA ASN A 179 -6.24 6.13 34.81
C ASN A 179 -6.70 4.72 34.39
N LEU A 180 -7.72 4.21 35.08
CA LEU A 180 -8.36 2.94 34.80
C LEU A 180 -9.60 3.13 33.93
N TYR A 181 -9.54 2.63 32.70
CA TYR A 181 -10.68 2.57 31.79
C TYR A 181 -11.59 1.40 32.17
N THR A 182 -12.92 1.59 32.08
CA THR A 182 -13.93 0.55 32.31
C THR A 182 -14.69 0.24 31.02
N VAL A 183 -14.79 -1.02 30.63
CA VAL A 183 -15.58 -1.43 29.45
C VAL A 183 -17.08 -1.38 29.78
N VAL A 184 -17.84 -0.58 29.04
CA VAL A 184 -19.29 -0.37 29.25
C VAL A 184 -20.16 -0.83 28.08
N GLY A 185 -19.56 -1.13 26.93
CA GLY A 185 -20.28 -1.63 25.76
C GLY A 185 -19.37 -2.35 24.75
N ILE A 186 -19.98 -3.16 23.91
CA ILE A 186 -19.33 -3.94 22.85
C ILE A 186 -20.03 -3.62 21.52
N LEU A 187 -19.26 -3.34 20.47
CA LEU A 187 -19.77 -3.10 19.11
C LEU A 187 -20.24 -4.39 18.41
N ASN A 188 -21.20 -4.23 17.50
CA ASN A 188 -21.37 -5.17 16.39
C ASN A 188 -20.18 -5.04 15.42
N LYS A 189 -19.92 -6.09 14.63
CA LYS A 189 -18.82 -6.10 13.67
C LYS A 189 -19.05 -5.04 12.59
N VAL A 190 -18.08 -4.15 12.37
CA VAL A 190 -18.13 -3.09 11.35
C VAL A 190 -17.46 -3.48 10.04
N ASP A 191 -16.78 -4.63 9.99
CA ASP A 191 -16.04 -5.16 8.85
C ASP A 191 -14.96 -4.18 8.36
N GLY A 192 -14.13 -3.73 9.29
CA GLY A 192 -13.03 -2.81 9.03
C GLY A 192 -12.14 -2.55 10.25
N PRO A 193 -11.15 -1.64 10.15
CA PRO A 193 -10.14 -1.41 11.19
C PRO A 193 -10.69 -1.11 12.58
N TYR A 194 -11.88 -0.50 12.66
CA TYR A 194 -12.53 -0.14 13.92
C TYR A 194 -13.12 -1.33 14.69
N ASP A 195 -13.14 -2.55 14.13
CA ASP A 195 -13.35 -3.78 14.90
C ASP A 195 -12.20 -4.05 15.90
N GLN A 196 -11.01 -3.48 15.66
CA GLN A 196 -9.83 -3.54 16.52
C GLN A 196 -9.59 -2.22 17.28
N ALA A 197 -10.58 -1.32 17.33
CA ALA A 197 -10.52 -0.08 18.10
C ALA A 197 -11.10 -0.20 19.51
N ILE A 198 -10.62 0.63 20.41
CA ILE A 198 -11.27 0.91 21.70
C ILE A 198 -11.70 2.37 21.69
N LEU A 199 -13.02 2.60 21.67
CA LEU A 199 -13.60 3.95 21.64
C LEU A 199 -13.81 4.47 23.07
N THR A 200 -13.48 5.73 23.33
CA THR A 200 -13.75 6.40 24.61
C THR A 200 -14.17 7.85 24.39
N ASP A 201 -14.67 8.50 25.45
CA ASP A 201 -14.93 9.94 25.43
C ASP A 201 -13.63 10.72 25.13
N MET A 202 -13.71 11.73 24.26
CA MET A 202 -12.57 12.63 23.99
C MET A 202 -11.99 13.24 25.27
N ARG A 203 -12.83 13.51 26.28
CA ARG A 203 -12.39 14.02 27.59
C ARG A 203 -11.43 13.07 28.29
N SER A 204 -11.56 11.75 28.14
CA SER A 204 -10.63 10.77 28.70
C SER A 204 -9.21 10.97 28.17
N ILE A 205 -9.06 11.32 26.88
CA ILE A 205 -7.76 11.60 26.26
C ILE A 205 -7.19 12.91 26.82
N TRP A 206 -7.99 13.98 26.84
CA TRP A 206 -7.56 15.27 27.39
C TRP A 206 -7.15 15.17 28.87
N GLU A 207 -7.94 14.48 29.69
CA GLU A 207 -7.68 14.30 31.12
C GLU A 207 -6.46 13.40 31.39
N ALA A 208 -6.23 12.38 30.56
CA ALA A 208 -5.04 11.53 30.66
C ALA A 208 -3.73 12.29 30.33
N HIS A 209 -3.79 13.25 29.40
CA HIS A 209 -2.61 13.96 28.90
C HIS A 209 -2.44 15.39 29.48
N ALA A 210 -3.39 15.88 30.29
CA ALA A 210 -3.34 17.21 30.90
C ALA A 210 -2.14 17.46 31.83
N HIS A 211 -1.57 16.41 32.43
CA HIS A 211 -0.52 16.54 33.46
C HIS A 211 0.91 16.49 32.92
N HIS A 212 1.12 16.16 31.64
CA HIS A 212 2.47 16.00 31.06
C HIS A 212 3.08 17.32 30.52
N HIS A 213 2.30 18.41 30.42
CA HIS A 213 2.76 19.72 29.91
C HIS A 213 3.69 20.52 30.85
N HIS A 214 3.96 20.06 32.07
CA HIS A 214 4.66 20.86 33.10
C HIS A 214 6.11 20.44 33.40
N HIS A 215 6.72 19.57 32.60
CA HIS A 215 8.06 19.00 32.88
C HIS A 215 9.09 19.10 31.72
N HIS A 216 8.94 20.07 30.81
CA HIS A 216 9.91 20.31 29.73
C HIS A 216 10.36 21.78 29.57
N ASP A 217 10.17 22.60 30.59
CA ASP A 217 10.91 23.86 30.77
C ASP A 217 11.79 23.74 32.03
N HIS A 218 13.05 24.15 31.92
CA HIS A 218 14.13 24.07 32.92
C HIS A 218 14.79 22.71 33.16
N ASP A 219 15.70 22.35 32.23
CA ASP A 219 17.04 21.83 32.59
C ASP A 219 18.08 22.85 32.07
N ASP A 220 18.05 24.06 32.63
CA ASP A 220 19.17 25.00 32.50
C ASP A 220 20.30 24.50 33.42
N HIS A 221 21.44 24.12 32.84
CA HIS A 221 22.61 23.73 33.62
C HIS A 221 23.22 24.95 34.31
N ASP A 222 22.93 25.11 35.61
CA ASP A 222 23.70 25.99 36.50
C ASP A 222 25.18 25.58 36.46
N HIS A 223 26.02 26.45 35.91
CA HIS A 223 27.48 26.37 36.06
C HIS A 223 27.91 27.31 37.19
N ASP A 224 28.25 26.72 38.34
CA ASP A 224 28.82 27.45 39.47
C ASP A 224 30.10 28.21 39.06
N GLU A 225 30.14 29.51 39.37
CA GLU A 225 31.32 30.35 39.22
C GLU A 225 32.40 29.94 40.24
N HIS A 226 33.59 29.60 39.75
CA HIS A 226 34.79 29.49 40.59
C HIS A 226 35.84 30.52 40.18
N ASP A 227 35.86 31.63 40.93
CA ASP A 227 36.95 32.60 40.96
C ASP A 227 38.30 31.93 41.23
N HIS A 228 39.32 32.25 40.43
CA HIS A 228 40.69 32.29 40.91
C HIS A 228 41.48 33.43 40.24
N GLU A 229 41.78 34.44 41.04
CA GLU A 229 42.69 35.54 40.68
C GLU A 229 44.14 35.06 40.53
N GLY A 230 44.85 35.68 39.59
CA GLY A 230 46.28 36.07 39.65
C GLY A 230 47.33 35.08 40.18
N HIS A 231 48.33 34.79 39.35
CA HIS A 231 49.64 35.44 39.51
C HIS A 231 50.55 35.19 38.30
N ASP A 232 51.31 36.22 37.92
CA ASP A 232 52.37 36.16 36.92
C ASP A 232 53.51 35.23 37.36
N HIS A 233 54.27 34.69 36.39
CA HIS A 233 55.72 34.87 36.35
C HIS A 233 56.29 34.44 34.98
N GLU A 234 56.99 35.37 34.34
CA GLU A 234 57.91 35.12 33.23
C GLU A 234 59.13 34.31 33.72
N HIS A 235 59.75 33.51 32.86
CA HIS A 235 61.21 33.51 32.67
C HIS A 235 61.64 32.67 31.45
N ASP A 236 62.69 33.16 30.78
CA ASP A 236 63.33 32.57 29.59
C ASP A 236 64.07 31.26 29.89
N HIS A 237 64.33 30.43 28.87
CA HIS A 237 65.69 30.36 28.28
C HIS A 237 65.79 29.41 27.07
N ASP A 238 66.75 29.74 26.21
CA ASP A 238 67.05 29.11 24.92
C ASP A 238 67.92 27.82 24.97
N HIS A 239 67.90 27.14 23.82
CA HIS A 239 69.02 26.43 23.15
C HIS A 239 69.50 25.03 23.59
N ASP A 240 69.46 24.16 22.57
CA ASP A 240 70.46 23.19 22.12
C ASP A 240 70.72 21.84 22.83
N ALA A 241 70.47 20.78 22.02
CA ALA A 241 71.29 19.58 21.80
C ALA A 241 71.76 18.69 22.97
N HIS A 242 71.47 17.38 22.89
CA HIS A 242 72.48 16.41 22.39
C HIS A 242 71.93 14.98 22.18
N ASP A 243 72.71 14.20 21.41
CA ASP A 243 72.42 12.87 20.87
C ASP A 243 72.55 11.67 21.84
N ASP A 244 72.09 10.52 21.31
CA ASP A 244 72.56 9.14 21.53
C ASP A 244 72.50 8.47 22.93
N HIS A 245 71.74 7.36 23.02
CA HIS A 245 72.32 6.01 22.89
C HIS A 245 71.27 4.86 22.94
N ASP A 246 71.09 4.19 21.79
CA ASP A 246 71.14 2.73 21.54
C ASP A 246 70.76 1.70 22.65
N HIS A 247 69.71 0.87 22.43
CA HIS A 247 69.84 -0.61 22.26
C HIS A 247 68.52 -1.44 22.23
N ASN A 248 68.53 -2.44 21.33
CA ASN A 248 67.61 -3.58 21.08
C ASN A 248 66.83 -4.24 22.25
N HIS A 249 65.59 -4.71 21.98
CA HIS A 249 65.35 -6.11 21.52
C HIS A 249 63.90 -6.41 21.06
N GLU A 250 63.81 -6.99 19.85
CA GLU A 250 62.92 -8.06 19.32
C GLU A 250 61.50 -8.32 19.88
N GLY A 251 60.52 -8.48 18.97
CA GLY A 251 59.19 -9.03 19.29
C GLY A 251 58.11 -8.98 18.19
N ASP A 252 58.36 -9.60 17.02
CA ASP A 252 57.40 -10.06 15.99
C ASP A 252 56.18 -9.17 15.59
N VAL A 253 56.19 -8.53 14.41
CA VAL A 253 55.65 -9.05 13.12
C VAL A 253 54.10 -9.13 13.08
N ALA A 254 53.35 -8.62 12.09
CA ALA A 254 53.51 -7.61 11.03
C ALA A 254 52.07 -7.39 10.44
N HIS A 255 51.73 -6.41 9.59
CA HIS A 255 52.45 -5.37 8.82
C HIS A 255 51.68 -4.04 8.94
N ASP A 256 52.27 -2.95 8.45
CA ASP A 256 51.58 -1.66 8.22
C ASP A 256 51.41 -1.37 6.72
N HIS A 257 50.53 -0.41 6.40
CA HIS A 257 50.35 0.13 5.04
C HIS A 257 51.33 1.30 4.81
N ASP A 258 51.94 1.35 3.63
CA ASP A 258 52.58 2.56 3.08
C ASP A 258 51.89 2.94 1.77
N ASP A 259 51.81 4.25 1.53
CA ASP A 259 51.24 4.89 0.35
C ASP A 259 52.01 4.57 -0.95
N HIS A 260 51.38 4.84 -2.10
CA HIS A 260 52.02 5.66 -3.15
C HIS A 260 51.01 6.18 -4.18
N ASP A 261 51.32 7.37 -4.70
CA ASP A 261 50.57 8.17 -5.65
C ASP A 261 50.40 7.51 -7.03
N HIS A 262 49.40 7.97 -7.80
CA HIS A 262 49.45 7.87 -9.26
C HIS A 262 48.82 9.08 -9.97
N ASP A 263 49.55 9.54 -10.98
CA ASP A 263 49.30 10.73 -11.80
C ASP A 263 48.17 10.58 -12.85
N GLU A 264 47.89 11.71 -13.48
CA GLU A 264 47.04 12.01 -14.63
C GLU A 264 47.14 11.02 -15.82
N HIS A 265 46.07 10.93 -16.63
CA HIS A 265 46.21 10.89 -18.09
C HIS A 265 44.93 11.32 -18.85
N ASP A 266 45.12 12.23 -19.82
CA ASP A 266 44.15 12.70 -20.82
C ASP A 266 43.75 11.65 -21.86
N HIS A 267 42.60 11.86 -22.51
CA HIS A 267 42.32 11.37 -23.86
C HIS A 267 41.45 12.31 -24.70
N GLU A 268 42.05 12.89 -25.76
CA GLU A 268 41.34 13.48 -26.91
C GLU A 268 41.31 12.50 -28.11
N GLY A 269 40.30 12.68 -28.99
CA GLY A 269 40.54 12.70 -30.45
C GLY A 269 40.23 11.46 -31.31
N HIS A 270 39.09 11.57 -32.04
CA HIS A 270 38.95 11.40 -33.52
C HIS A 270 37.94 10.37 -34.09
N ASP A 271 36.82 10.93 -34.58
CA ASP A 271 36.27 10.89 -35.96
C ASP A 271 36.12 9.58 -36.79
N HIS A 272 34.91 9.36 -37.36
CA HIS A 272 34.62 9.58 -38.80
C HIS A 272 33.17 9.20 -39.23
N GLU A 273 32.46 10.21 -39.77
CA GLU A 273 31.55 10.27 -40.95
C GLU A 273 30.65 9.09 -41.44
N HIS A 274 29.34 9.39 -41.59
CA HIS A 274 28.38 9.21 -42.72
C HIS A 274 28.66 8.18 -43.87
N ASP A 275 27.68 7.57 -44.58
CA ASP A 275 26.36 8.10 -45.03
C ASP A 275 25.38 7.03 -45.64
N HIS A 276 24.09 7.43 -45.86
CA HIS A 276 23.02 6.83 -46.73
C HIS A 276 22.52 5.36 -46.50
N GLU A 277 21.32 4.88 -46.89
CA GLU A 277 19.96 5.41 -47.19
C GLU A 277 18.99 4.18 -47.33
N HIS A 278 17.67 4.35 -47.15
CA HIS A 278 16.61 3.69 -47.98
C HIS A 278 15.18 4.12 -47.61
N ASP A 279 14.37 4.39 -48.64
CA ASP A 279 13.03 4.99 -48.63
C ASP A 279 11.83 4.01 -48.69
N HIS A 280 10.63 4.61 -48.76
CA HIS A 280 9.32 4.09 -49.21
C HIS A 280 8.39 3.52 -48.13
N ASP A 281 7.07 3.78 -48.14
CA ASP A 281 6.25 4.85 -48.75
C ASP A 281 4.88 4.82 -48.05
N HIS A 282 4.18 5.96 -47.94
CA HIS A 282 2.82 6.01 -47.37
C HIS A 282 1.80 6.46 -48.41
N ASP A 283 0.99 5.51 -48.90
CA ASP A 283 -0.15 5.77 -49.77
C ASP A 283 -1.31 6.50 -49.04
N ALA A 284 -2.05 7.31 -49.79
CA ALA A 284 -3.09 8.24 -49.33
C ALA A 284 -4.53 7.66 -49.42
N HIS A 285 -5.52 8.56 -49.23
CA HIS A 285 -6.98 8.41 -49.44
C HIS A 285 -7.80 7.88 -48.23
N ASP A 286 -8.95 8.45 -47.82
CA ASP A 286 -9.73 9.62 -48.33
C ASP A 286 -10.51 10.34 -47.20
N ASP A 287 -10.81 11.62 -47.45
CA ASP A 287 -12.00 12.43 -47.11
C ASP A 287 -12.78 12.25 -45.78
N HIS A 288 -12.99 13.38 -45.07
CA HIS A 288 -14.30 14.07 -45.09
C HIS A 288 -14.27 15.48 -44.47
N ASP A 289 -14.84 16.45 -45.20
CA ASP A 289 -15.15 17.83 -44.76
C ASP A 289 -16.08 17.89 -43.52
N HIS A 290 -15.96 18.96 -42.73
CA HIS A 290 -17.07 19.93 -42.57
C HIS A 290 -16.59 21.30 -42.02
N ASN A 291 -17.29 22.34 -42.46
CA ASN A 291 -16.96 23.77 -42.33
C ASN A 291 -17.87 24.49 -41.30
N HIS A 292 -17.63 25.81 -41.10
CA HIS A 292 -18.42 26.81 -40.36
C HIS A 292 -18.08 26.99 -38.86
N ASP A 293 -18.00 28.20 -38.27
CA ASP A 293 -17.99 29.57 -38.83
C ASP A 293 -17.35 30.54 -37.79
N ALA A 294 -16.55 31.50 -38.29
CA ALA A 294 -16.50 32.95 -38.01
C ALA A 294 -16.51 33.58 -36.59
N HIS A 295 -16.12 34.87 -36.58
CA HIS A 295 -16.04 35.86 -35.49
C HIS A 295 -14.76 35.86 -34.63
N ASP A 296 -14.12 37.00 -34.34
CA ASP A 296 -14.12 38.32 -35.00
C ASP A 296 -12.85 39.09 -34.54
N ASP A 297 -12.46 40.13 -35.28
CA ASP A 297 -11.20 40.88 -35.09
C ASP A 297 -11.11 41.67 -33.78
N HIS A 298 -9.88 41.98 -33.33
CA HIS A 298 -9.55 43.30 -32.76
C HIS A 298 -8.02 43.53 -32.70
N ASP A 299 -7.49 44.23 -33.70
CA ASP A 299 -6.17 44.90 -33.65
C ASP A 299 -6.24 46.16 -32.77
N HIS A 300 -5.12 46.50 -32.12
CA HIS A 300 -4.79 47.88 -31.74
C HIS A 300 -3.28 48.08 -31.65
N ASP A 301 -2.70 48.62 -32.72
CA ASP A 301 -1.35 49.21 -32.71
C ASP A 301 -1.32 50.50 -31.88
N HIS A 302 -0.17 50.78 -31.26
CA HIS A 302 0.28 52.15 -31.01
C HIS A 302 1.82 52.22 -30.97
N GLU A 303 2.40 52.83 -32.00
CA GLU A 303 3.81 53.23 -32.05
C GLU A 303 4.09 54.45 -31.13
N GLY A 304 5.35 54.61 -30.72
CA GLY A 304 5.84 55.79 -30.01
C GLY A 304 7.30 55.65 -29.54
N ASP A 305 8.23 56.15 -30.34
CA ASP A 305 9.68 56.14 -30.09
C ASP A 305 10.11 56.77 -28.75
N VAL A 306 11.32 56.43 -28.27
CA VAL A 306 12.49 57.33 -28.20
C VAL A 306 13.70 56.72 -27.46
N ALA A 307 14.87 56.78 -28.11
CA ALA A 307 16.26 56.78 -27.61
C ALA A 307 16.88 55.54 -26.91
N HIS A 308 18.06 55.18 -27.42
CA HIS A 308 19.13 54.48 -26.70
C HIS A 308 19.86 55.43 -25.74
N ASP A 309 20.47 54.88 -24.69
CA ASP A 309 21.91 55.08 -24.46
C ASP A 309 22.50 53.84 -23.74
N HIS A 310 23.74 53.51 -24.10
CA HIS A 310 24.59 52.56 -23.37
C HIS A 310 25.54 53.36 -22.49
N ASP A 311 25.87 52.85 -21.31
CA ASP A 311 27.19 53.07 -20.71
C ASP A 311 27.63 51.82 -19.94
N GLU A 312 28.94 51.59 -19.94
CA GLU A 312 29.61 50.40 -19.44
C GLU A 312 29.75 50.43 -17.90
N HIS A 313 30.14 49.31 -17.28
CA HIS A 313 31.37 49.26 -16.46
C HIS A 313 31.68 47.86 -15.91
N ASP A 314 32.86 47.39 -16.31
CA ASP A 314 33.87 46.63 -15.57
C ASP A 314 33.57 45.22 -15.00
N HIS A 315 34.23 44.25 -15.64
CA HIS A 315 34.67 43.00 -15.03
C HIS A 315 36.05 43.19 -14.39
N GLU A 316 36.19 42.84 -13.11
CA GLU A 316 37.44 42.26 -12.59
C GLU A 316 37.09 40.96 -11.86
N GLY A 317 37.91 39.93 -12.06
CA GLY A 317 37.59 38.54 -11.72
C GLY A 317 37.95 38.15 -10.29
N HIS A 318 37.70 36.88 -9.96
CA HIS A 318 38.46 36.18 -8.93
C HIS A 318 38.55 34.69 -9.23
N ASP A 319 39.61 34.10 -8.67
CA ASP A 319 40.21 32.85 -9.08
C ASP A 319 39.49 31.61 -8.53
N HIS A 320 39.78 30.47 -9.15
CA HIS A 320 39.47 29.17 -8.59
C HIS A 320 40.50 28.78 -7.54
N ASP A 321 40.07 28.27 -6.39
CA ASP A 321 40.81 27.24 -5.66
C ASP A 321 39.88 26.37 -4.82
N HIS A 322 40.29 25.11 -4.61
CA HIS A 322 39.57 24.09 -3.85
C HIS A 322 39.89 24.16 -2.35
N ASP A 323 38.91 23.93 -1.47
CA ASP A 323 38.79 22.71 -0.64
C ASP A 323 37.61 22.85 0.35
N GLY A 324 37.19 21.74 0.98
CA GLY A 324 35.94 21.62 1.73
C GLY A 324 35.97 22.07 3.20
N GLY A 325 34.78 22.06 3.82
CA GLY A 325 34.61 22.30 5.24
C GLY A 325 33.15 22.64 5.60
N MET A 326 32.42 21.71 6.21
CA MET A 326 31.06 21.96 6.67
C MET A 326 31.04 22.89 7.89
N THR A 327 30.48 24.10 7.76
CA THR A 327 29.78 24.78 8.87
C THR A 327 28.62 25.63 8.32
N LEU A 328 27.38 25.16 8.50
CA LEU A 328 26.18 25.96 8.19
C LEU A 328 25.79 26.78 9.42
N ASP A 329 26.23 28.04 9.44
CA ASP A 329 25.82 29.01 10.45
C ASP A 329 24.39 29.53 10.17
N LYS A 330 23.62 29.72 11.26
CA LYS A 330 22.36 30.50 11.38
C LYS A 330 21.42 30.50 10.17
N ALA A 331 20.56 29.48 10.08
CA ALA A 331 19.29 29.62 9.37
C ALA A 331 18.37 30.64 10.09
N ALA A 332 17.73 31.52 9.31
CA ALA A 332 16.91 32.62 9.82
C ALA A 332 15.67 32.15 10.60
N LYS A 333 15.28 32.94 11.62
CA LYS A 333 14.01 32.77 12.34
C LYS A 333 12.83 33.00 11.38
N ASN A 334 12.20 31.93 10.94
CA ASN A 334 10.83 31.97 10.42
C ASN A 334 9.87 31.58 11.56
N ASP A 335 8.85 32.40 11.82
CA ASP A 335 7.75 32.11 12.75
C ASP A 335 6.83 31.01 12.17
N VAL A 336 7.34 29.78 12.11
CA VAL A 336 6.55 28.57 11.85
C VAL A 336 6.38 27.87 13.19
N ASN A 337 5.16 27.84 13.70
CA ASN A 337 4.81 27.07 14.88
C ASN A 337 5.25 25.61 14.66
N PRO A 338 6.13 25.03 15.50
CA PRO A 338 6.68 23.71 15.24
C PRO A 338 5.54 22.68 15.19
N ILE A 339 5.54 21.88 14.12
CA ILE A 339 4.58 20.76 13.97
C ILE A 339 5.05 19.66 14.91
N TYR A 340 4.58 19.69 16.15
CA TYR A 340 4.86 18.65 17.14
C TYR A 340 4.30 17.31 16.64
N VAL A 341 5.22 16.37 16.39
CA VAL A 341 4.85 14.99 16.07
C VAL A 341 4.17 14.40 17.30
N ASN A 342 2.94 13.93 17.13
CA ASN A 342 2.22 13.19 18.16
C ASN A 342 2.77 11.75 18.19
N ASP A 343 3.84 11.57 18.95
CA ASP A 343 4.50 10.30 19.22
C ASP A 343 3.81 9.47 20.33
N GLY A 344 2.79 10.05 20.96
CA GLY A 344 2.12 9.57 22.17
C GLY A 344 2.31 10.53 23.35
N ASN A 345 3.46 11.20 23.47
CA ASN A 345 3.73 12.18 24.53
C ASN A 345 3.07 13.54 24.21
N ASN A 346 3.00 13.89 22.91
CA ASN A 346 2.27 15.06 22.42
C ASN A 346 0.84 14.70 21.96
N ALA A 347 0.15 13.80 22.69
CA ALA A 347 -1.25 13.47 22.41
C ALA A 347 -2.16 14.71 22.56
N ALA A 348 -3.35 14.66 21.97
CA ALA A 348 -4.29 15.78 22.02
C ALA A 348 -4.60 16.18 23.47
N THR A 349 -4.27 17.42 23.83
CA THR A 349 -4.55 18.00 25.16
C THR A 349 -5.75 18.94 25.11
N THR A 350 -6.20 19.47 26.25
CA THR A 350 -7.53 20.08 26.42
C THR A 350 -7.95 21.04 25.29
N GLY A 351 -8.87 20.57 24.45
CA GLY A 351 -9.44 21.31 23.31
C GLY A 351 -8.87 20.90 21.95
N GLU A 352 -7.64 20.39 21.88
CA GLU A 352 -7.07 19.88 20.64
C GLU A 352 -7.72 18.55 20.20
N VAL A 353 -7.62 18.24 18.91
CA VAL A 353 -8.01 16.94 18.36
C VAL A 353 -6.97 16.47 17.35
N THR A 354 -6.82 15.18 17.13
CA THR A 354 -5.80 14.64 16.22
C THR A 354 -6.29 14.61 14.78
N ALA A 355 -7.56 14.28 14.59
CA ALA A 355 -8.26 14.35 13.30
C ALA A 355 -9.74 14.69 13.50
N ILE A 356 -10.43 15.02 12.41
CA ILE A 356 -11.87 15.26 12.38
C ILE A 356 -12.44 14.49 11.17
N LEU A 357 -13.36 13.57 11.42
CA LEU A 357 -14.20 12.98 10.39
C LEU A 357 -15.24 14.03 9.99
N VAL A 358 -15.26 14.41 8.71
CA VAL A 358 -16.18 15.40 8.17
C VAL A 358 -17.14 14.74 7.20
N GLN A 359 -18.44 14.83 7.48
CA GLN A 359 -19.49 14.49 6.55
C GLN A 359 -19.97 15.77 5.85
N PRO A 360 -19.65 15.98 4.56
CA PRO A 360 -20.19 17.11 3.80
C PRO A 360 -21.69 16.93 3.54
N ALA A 361 -22.41 18.04 3.34
CA ALA A 361 -23.85 18.03 3.06
C ALA A 361 -24.18 17.43 1.67
N GLY A 362 -23.22 17.47 0.74
CA GLY A 362 -23.28 16.92 -0.62
C GLY A 362 -21.91 16.97 -1.31
N TYR A 363 -21.84 16.48 -2.55
CA TYR A 363 -20.58 16.39 -3.30
C TYR A 363 -20.00 17.77 -3.67
N GLY A 364 -20.85 18.72 -4.06
CA GLY A 364 -20.42 20.09 -4.39
C GLY A 364 -19.90 20.84 -3.18
N GLU A 365 -20.50 20.59 -2.02
CA GLU A 365 -20.07 21.12 -0.72
C GLU A 365 -18.74 20.51 -0.28
N ALA A 366 -18.53 19.22 -0.52
CA ALA A 366 -17.25 18.53 -0.28
C ALA A 366 -16.10 19.17 -1.06
N MET A 367 -16.31 19.46 -2.36
CA MET A 367 -15.30 20.10 -3.21
C MET A 367 -15.00 21.53 -2.79
N LYS A 368 -16.02 22.32 -2.42
CA LYS A 368 -15.84 23.67 -1.88
C LYS A 368 -15.03 23.65 -0.58
N LEU A 369 -15.35 22.74 0.33
CA LEU A 369 -14.62 22.59 1.58
C LEU A 369 -13.16 22.17 1.35
N ALA A 370 -12.90 21.28 0.38
CA ALA A 370 -11.53 20.93 0.01
C ALA A 370 -10.75 22.15 -0.51
N GLN A 371 -11.38 23.02 -1.32
CA GLN A 371 -10.78 24.27 -1.78
C GLN A 371 -10.51 25.25 -0.63
N GLU A 372 -11.41 25.37 0.34
CA GLU A 372 -11.19 26.17 1.58
C GLU A 372 -9.96 25.67 2.37
N PHE A 373 -9.74 24.35 2.41
CA PHE A 373 -8.61 23.76 3.14
C PHE A 373 -7.27 23.75 2.38
N GLN A 374 -7.24 24.04 1.07
CA GLN A 374 -5.98 24.18 0.32
C GLN A 374 -5.14 25.38 0.77
N SER A 375 -5.77 26.48 1.17
CA SER A 375 -5.11 27.72 1.65
C SER A 375 -5.05 27.83 3.17
N ASN A 376 -5.73 26.95 3.91
CA ASN A 376 -5.71 26.91 5.36
C ASN A 376 -4.27 26.65 5.87
N LYS A 377 -3.83 27.35 6.92
CA LYS A 377 -2.49 27.17 7.52
C LYS A 377 -2.44 26.14 8.65
N GLU A 378 -3.54 25.93 9.36
CA GLU A 378 -3.65 25.15 10.60
C GLU A 378 -3.85 23.64 10.33
N ALA A 379 -4.57 23.30 9.25
CA ALA A 379 -4.97 21.93 8.95
C ALA A 379 -5.00 21.64 7.44
N GLN A 380 -5.05 20.36 7.07
CA GLN A 380 -5.29 19.87 5.71
C GLN A 380 -6.54 19.00 5.66
N LEU A 381 -7.19 18.92 4.49
CA LEU A 381 -8.31 18.02 4.21
C LEU A 381 -7.89 16.98 3.18
N ILE A 382 -8.25 15.72 3.40
CA ILE A 382 -8.00 14.60 2.49
C ILE A 382 -9.30 13.86 2.12
N PHE A 383 -9.26 13.10 1.03
CA PHE A 383 -10.36 12.24 0.57
C PHE A 383 -9.91 10.76 0.64
N PRO A 384 -10.06 10.08 1.78
CA PRO A 384 -9.49 8.76 2.04
C PRO A 384 -9.66 7.73 0.91
N ALA A 385 -10.86 7.63 0.34
CA ALA A 385 -11.13 6.73 -0.79
C ALA A 385 -10.29 7.06 -2.03
N GLN A 386 -10.18 8.33 -2.40
CA GLN A 386 -9.35 8.77 -3.53
C GLN A 386 -7.87 8.52 -3.26
N ASN A 387 -7.41 8.78 -2.03
CA ASN A 387 -6.01 8.57 -1.66
C ASN A 387 -5.63 7.08 -1.63
N ILE A 388 -6.50 6.18 -1.14
CA ILE A 388 -6.29 4.72 -1.26
C ILE A 388 -6.28 4.27 -2.72
N ILE A 389 -7.21 4.75 -3.55
CA ILE A 389 -7.25 4.42 -4.99
C ILE A 389 -5.98 4.91 -5.69
N GLN A 390 -5.48 6.11 -5.35
CA GLN A 390 -4.26 6.67 -5.92
C GLN A 390 -3.00 5.91 -5.44
N LEU A 391 -2.92 5.55 -4.17
CA LEU A 391 -1.84 4.68 -3.67
C LEU A 391 -1.82 3.35 -4.42
N PHE A 392 -2.98 2.77 -4.68
CA PHE A 392 -3.08 1.54 -5.46
C PHE A 392 -2.86 1.71 -6.96
N SER A 393 -3.09 2.90 -7.55
CA SER A 393 -2.72 3.16 -8.95
C SER A 393 -1.22 3.38 -9.11
N LEU A 394 -0.54 3.96 -8.11
CA LEU A 394 0.92 4.03 -8.03
C LEU A 394 1.52 2.63 -7.82
N MET A 395 0.94 1.83 -6.92
CA MET A 395 1.18 0.38 -6.83
C MET A 395 0.57 -0.41 -8.01
N GLY A 396 0.02 0.25 -9.04
CA GLY A 396 -0.62 -0.38 -10.20
C GLY A 396 0.36 -1.08 -11.14
N GLN A 397 1.67 -0.81 -10.98
CA GLN A 397 2.73 -1.68 -11.49
C GLN A 397 2.62 -3.10 -10.88
N GLY A 398 2.17 -3.19 -9.62
CA GLY A 398 1.82 -4.42 -8.91
C GLY A 398 0.53 -5.10 -9.39
N GLU A 399 -0.48 -4.35 -9.85
CA GLU A 399 -1.64 -4.98 -10.51
C GLU A 399 -1.19 -5.69 -11.81
N LYS A 400 -0.36 -5.01 -12.62
CA LYS A 400 0.30 -5.62 -13.79
C LYS A 400 1.14 -6.84 -13.41
N PHE A 401 1.89 -6.79 -12.31
CA PHE A 401 2.61 -7.94 -11.78
C PHE A 401 1.68 -9.14 -11.51
N TRP A 402 0.50 -8.95 -10.90
CA TRP A 402 -0.46 -10.04 -10.71
C TRP A 402 -1.02 -10.59 -12.02
N TYR A 403 -1.24 -9.76 -13.05
CA TYR A 403 -1.58 -10.26 -14.39
C TYR A 403 -0.43 -11.09 -15.01
N TYR A 404 0.83 -10.68 -14.84
CA TYR A 404 1.97 -11.47 -15.33
C TYR A 404 2.13 -12.80 -14.58
N VAL A 405 1.99 -12.81 -13.24
CA VAL A 405 2.01 -14.04 -12.43
C VAL A 405 0.85 -14.95 -12.81
N GLY A 406 -0.37 -14.41 -12.93
CA GLY A 406 -1.54 -15.16 -13.37
C GLY A 406 -1.39 -15.74 -14.78
N GLY A 407 -0.86 -14.95 -15.72
CA GLY A 407 -0.56 -15.38 -17.08
C GLY A 407 0.53 -16.46 -17.15
N PHE A 408 1.59 -16.33 -16.35
CA PHE A 408 2.65 -17.35 -16.23
C PHE A 408 2.11 -18.66 -15.64
N LEU A 409 1.26 -18.58 -14.61
CA LEU A 409 0.58 -19.75 -14.05
C LEU A 409 -0.33 -20.42 -15.09
N ILE A 410 -1.06 -19.65 -15.90
CA ILE A 410 -1.88 -20.19 -17.00
C ILE A 410 -1.01 -20.84 -18.10
N LEU A 411 0.09 -20.20 -18.51
CA LEU A 411 1.01 -20.74 -19.52
C LEU A 411 1.67 -22.04 -19.05
N THR A 412 2.11 -22.10 -17.79
CA THR A 412 2.66 -23.34 -17.21
C THR A 412 1.60 -24.42 -17.06
N ALA A 413 0.35 -24.06 -16.72
CA ALA A 413 -0.80 -24.98 -16.78
C ALA A 413 -0.96 -25.61 -18.17
N LEU A 414 -0.99 -24.77 -19.21
CA LEU A 414 -1.21 -25.18 -20.60
C LEU A 414 -0.05 -26.05 -21.11
N ALA A 415 1.19 -25.73 -20.75
CA ALA A 415 2.36 -26.55 -21.06
C ALA A 415 2.30 -27.93 -20.37
N LEU A 416 1.93 -27.98 -19.08
CA LEU A 416 1.72 -29.23 -18.35
C LEU A 416 0.58 -30.05 -18.98
N VAL A 417 -0.54 -29.42 -19.33
CA VAL A 417 -1.68 -30.05 -20.01
C VAL A 417 -1.25 -30.62 -21.37
N LEU A 418 -0.55 -29.85 -22.21
CA LEU A 418 -0.02 -30.32 -23.49
C LEU A 418 0.87 -31.56 -23.34
N LEU A 419 1.86 -31.46 -22.44
CA LEU A 419 2.83 -32.53 -22.19
C LEU A 419 2.14 -33.81 -21.72
N THR A 420 1.27 -33.70 -20.71
CA THR A 420 0.58 -34.84 -20.11
C THR A 420 -0.50 -35.43 -21.03
N MET A 421 -1.18 -34.63 -21.85
CA MET A 421 -2.09 -35.12 -22.90
C MET A 421 -1.36 -35.85 -24.02
N TYR A 422 -0.21 -35.32 -24.45
CA TYR A 422 0.65 -35.96 -25.44
C TYR A 422 1.15 -37.31 -24.92
N LEU A 423 1.69 -37.36 -23.70
CA LEU A 423 2.13 -38.59 -23.04
C LEU A 423 0.98 -39.58 -22.85
N SER A 424 -0.17 -39.16 -22.30
CA SER A 424 -1.37 -40.00 -22.14
C SER A 424 -1.77 -40.65 -23.46
N SER A 425 -1.83 -39.86 -24.54
CA SER A 425 -2.19 -40.32 -25.87
C SER A 425 -1.12 -41.24 -26.50
N LEU A 426 0.17 -41.04 -26.22
CA LEU A 426 1.24 -41.99 -26.60
C LEU A 426 1.07 -43.34 -25.90
N THR A 427 0.75 -43.36 -24.59
CA THR A 427 0.53 -44.64 -23.87
C THR A 427 -0.70 -45.42 -24.34
N ARG A 428 -1.55 -44.82 -25.19
CA ARG A 428 -2.76 -45.42 -25.76
C ARG A 428 -2.62 -45.74 -27.25
N MET A 429 -1.42 -45.66 -27.83
CA MET A 429 -1.19 -45.96 -29.25
C MET A 429 -1.60 -47.40 -29.62
N ARG A 430 -1.34 -48.39 -28.75
CA ARG A 430 -1.79 -49.78 -28.94
C ARG A 430 -3.32 -49.92 -28.94
N GLU A 431 -3.99 -49.27 -27.98
CA GLU A 431 -5.46 -49.23 -27.88
C GLU A 431 -6.06 -48.62 -29.17
N ARG A 432 -5.47 -47.53 -29.67
CA ARG A 432 -5.89 -46.86 -30.91
C ARG A 432 -5.60 -47.69 -32.16
N ALA A 433 -4.51 -48.47 -32.19
CA ALA A 433 -4.19 -49.39 -33.29
C ALA A 433 -5.24 -50.50 -33.43
N VAL A 434 -5.66 -51.12 -32.31
CA VAL A 434 -6.74 -52.10 -32.27
C VAL A 434 -8.08 -51.49 -32.72
N LEU A 435 -8.37 -50.24 -32.35
CA LEU A 435 -9.55 -49.55 -32.87
C LEU A 435 -9.48 -49.33 -34.39
N GLN A 436 -8.30 -48.99 -34.95
CA GLN A 436 -8.14 -48.84 -36.41
C GLN A 436 -8.31 -50.15 -37.16
N THR A 437 -7.80 -51.29 -36.65
CA THR A 437 -8.00 -52.60 -37.30
C THR A 437 -9.45 -53.09 -37.22
N LEU A 438 -10.21 -52.66 -36.21
CA LEU A 438 -11.66 -52.84 -36.13
C LEU A 438 -12.46 -51.84 -36.98
N GLY A 439 -11.80 -50.99 -37.78
CA GLY A 439 -12.44 -50.07 -38.73
C GLY A 439 -12.68 -48.65 -38.22
N ALA A 440 -12.15 -48.24 -37.08
CA ALA A 440 -12.30 -46.87 -36.59
C ALA A 440 -11.51 -45.87 -37.45
N SER A 441 -12.18 -44.82 -37.93
CA SER A 441 -11.55 -43.79 -38.76
C SER A 441 -10.70 -42.81 -37.93
N ARG A 442 -9.71 -42.17 -38.56
CA ARG A 442 -8.86 -41.14 -37.93
C ARG A 442 -9.69 -40.01 -37.28
N GLY A 443 -10.81 -39.63 -37.90
CA GLY A 443 -11.75 -38.64 -37.36
C GLY A 443 -12.53 -39.12 -36.13
N GLN A 444 -12.84 -40.41 -36.03
CA GLN A 444 -13.47 -40.97 -34.82
C GLN A 444 -12.48 -40.97 -33.64
N LEU A 445 -11.21 -41.32 -33.87
CA LEU A 445 -10.17 -41.27 -32.85
C LEU A 445 -9.90 -39.85 -32.35
N LEU A 446 -9.86 -38.87 -33.26
CA LEU A 446 -9.75 -37.44 -32.92
C LEU A 446 -10.95 -37.01 -32.05
N ARG A 447 -12.18 -37.37 -32.43
CA ARG A 447 -13.38 -37.06 -31.62
C ARG A 447 -13.36 -37.70 -30.24
N ILE A 448 -12.90 -38.95 -30.10
CA ILE A 448 -12.75 -39.61 -28.78
C ILE A 448 -11.75 -38.82 -27.92
N SER A 449 -10.60 -38.45 -28.48
CA SER A 449 -9.57 -37.68 -27.77
C SER A 449 -10.07 -36.30 -27.35
N LEU A 450 -10.78 -35.57 -28.21
CA LEU A 450 -11.33 -34.25 -27.86
C LEU A 450 -12.40 -34.33 -26.76
N ILE A 451 -13.29 -35.33 -26.79
CA ILE A 451 -14.30 -35.51 -25.73
C ILE A 451 -13.63 -35.84 -24.39
N GLN A 452 -12.61 -36.70 -24.40
CA GLN A 452 -11.86 -37.08 -23.20
C GLN A 452 -11.12 -35.87 -22.61
N ASN A 453 -10.38 -35.16 -23.46
CA ASN A 453 -9.62 -33.97 -23.12
C ASN A 453 -10.53 -32.87 -22.56
N GLY A 454 -11.67 -32.62 -23.23
CA GLY A 454 -12.62 -31.61 -22.80
C GLY A 454 -13.27 -31.92 -21.46
N PHE A 455 -13.62 -33.19 -21.19
CA PHE A 455 -14.12 -33.60 -19.88
C PHE A 455 -13.09 -33.33 -18.76
N ILE A 456 -11.82 -33.68 -18.99
CA ILE A 456 -10.72 -33.45 -18.04
C ILE A 456 -10.52 -31.96 -17.77
N ILE A 457 -10.51 -31.12 -18.81
CA ILE A 457 -10.31 -29.66 -18.68
C ILE A 457 -11.49 -29.00 -17.98
N ILE A 458 -12.73 -29.32 -18.37
CA ILE A 458 -13.94 -28.72 -17.77
C ILE A 458 -14.06 -29.13 -16.30
N LEU A 459 -13.87 -30.41 -15.97
CA LEU A 459 -13.94 -30.89 -14.58
C LEU A 459 -12.80 -30.31 -13.73
N GLY A 460 -11.58 -30.24 -14.27
CA GLY A 460 -10.46 -29.57 -13.64
C GLY A 460 -10.72 -28.08 -13.40
N GLY A 461 -11.36 -27.38 -14.34
CA GLY A 461 -11.73 -25.98 -14.19
C GLY A 461 -12.79 -25.72 -13.12
N ILE A 462 -13.84 -26.56 -13.05
CA ILE A 462 -14.87 -26.46 -12.00
C ILE A 462 -14.26 -26.71 -10.61
N ILE A 463 -13.46 -27.77 -10.46
CA ILE A 463 -12.79 -28.09 -9.20
C ILE A 463 -11.77 -26.99 -8.84
N GLY A 464 -11.00 -26.50 -9.82
CA GLY A 464 -10.01 -25.46 -9.62
C GLY A 464 -10.62 -24.14 -9.16
N TYR A 465 -11.69 -23.67 -9.81
CA TYR A 465 -12.41 -22.47 -9.36
C TYR A 465 -12.94 -22.63 -7.93
N ALA A 466 -13.56 -23.77 -7.61
CA ALA A 466 -14.07 -24.04 -6.27
C ALA A 466 -12.95 -24.08 -5.22
N LEU A 467 -11.80 -24.70 -5.52
CA LEU A 467 -10.64 -24.74 -4.64
C LEU A 467 -9.98 -23.36 -4.46
N GLY A 468 -9.88 -22.56 -5.52
CA GLY A 468 -9.31 -21.20 -5.46
C GLY A 468 -10.17 -20.27 -4.61
N MET A 469 -11.49 -20.30 -4.79
CA MET A 469 -12.43 -19.55 -3.96
C MET A 469 -12.47 -20.05 -2.50
N LEU A 470 -12.39 -21.37 -2.28
CA LEU A 470 -12.27 -21.93 -0.94
C LEU A 470 -10.97 -21.50 -0.24
N ALA A 471 -9.84 -21.50 -0.95
CA ALA A 471 -8.56 -21.02 -0.43
C ALA A 471 -8.62 -19.53 -0.08
N PHE A 472 -9.22 -18.69 -0.93
CA PHE A 472 -9.41 -17.27 -0.66
C PHE A 472 -10.32 -17.03 0.54
N ALA A 473 -11.47 -17.71 0.63
CA ALA A 473 -12.38 -17.61 1.78
C ALA A 473 -11.72 -18.09 3.09
N THR A 474 -10.89 -19.14 3.01
CA THR A 474 -10.08 -19.62 4.15
C THR A 474 -9.07 -18.56 4.59
N VAL A 475 -8.32 -17.95 3.67
CA VAL A 475 -7.39 -16.87 4.00
C VAL A 475 -8.12 -15.66 4.60
N SER A 476 -9.19 -15.17 3.94
CA SER A 476 -10.03 -14.06 4.43
C SER A 476 -10.53 -14.31 5.86
N SER A 477 -11.10 -15.49 6.15
CA SER A 477 -11.56 -15.84 7.50
C SER A 477 -10.43 -15.94 8.54
N LEU A 478 -9.23 -16.40 8.17
CA LEU A 478 -8.09 -16.50 9.09
C LEU A 478 -7.45 -15.15 9.41
N THR A 479 -7.57 -14.16 8.52
CA THR A 479 -7.02 -12.81 8.71
C THR A 479 -8.03 -11.81 9.27
N ARG A 480 -9.34 -12.04 9.09
CA ARG A 480 -10.44 -11.11 9.44
C ARG A 480 -10.32 -10.50 10.83
N ASP A 481 -9.92 -11.31 11.80
CA ASP A 481 -9.92 -10.91 13.22
C ASP A 481 -8.51 -10.52 13.70
N LYS A 482 -7.47 -10.90 12.93
CA LYS A 482 -6.05 -10.71 13.28
C LYS A 482 -5.37 -9.54 12.58
N THR A 483 -5.98 -8.98 11.54
CA THR A 483 -5.40 -7.89 10.74
C THR A 483 -6.42 -6.78 10.54
N ALA A 484 -5.98 -5.52 10.49
CA ALA A 484 -6.85 -4.39 10.19
C ALA A 484 -7.42 -4.40 8.74
N VAL A 485 -6.96 -5.33 7.88
CA VAL A 485 -7.41 -5.45 6.49
C VAL A 485 -8.54 -6.50 6.39
N PHE A 486 -9.77 -6.02 6.48
CA PHE A 486 -10.96 -6.83 6.17
C PHE A 486 -10.99 -7.16 4.67
N MET A 487 -10.92 -8.44 4.28
CA MET A 487 -11.03 -8.88 2.88
C MET A 487 -12.44 -9.45 2.61
N PRO A 488 -13.36 -8.71 1.97
CA PRO A 488 -14.69 -9.22 1.64
C PRO A 488 -14.62 -10.46 0.73
N VAL A 489 -15.47 -11.44 1.00
CA VAL A 489 -15.68 -12.60 0.12
C VAL A 489 -16.94 -12.34 -0.72
N ASP A 490 -16.80 -11.45 -1.70
CA ASP A 490 -17.86 -11.06 -2.63
C ASP A 490 -17.77 -11.79 -3.98
N PHE A 491 -18.82 -11.67 -4.79
CA PHE A 491 -18.86 -12.16 -6.15
C PHE A 491 -18.06 -11.25 -7.09
N TYR A 492 -16.75 -11.51 -7.20
CA TYR A 492 -15.91 -10.89 -8.22
C TYR A 492 -16.11 -11.57 -9.59
N GLU A 493 -16.26 -10.78 -10.65
CA GLU A 493 -16.43 -11.31 -12.01
C GLU A 493 -15.11 -11.81 -12.62
N LEU A 494 -13.99 -11.13 -12.32
CA LEU A 494 -12.69 -11.39 -12.93
C LEU A 494 -12.16 -12.83 -12.70
N PRO A 495 -12.25 -13.43 -11.48
CA PRO A 495 -11.84 -14.82 -11.27
C PRO A 495 -12.69 -15.83 -12.07
N ILE A 496 -13.97 -15.52 -12.30
CA ILE A 496 -14.86 -16.34 -13.14
C ILE A 496 -14.42 -16.25 -14.60
N TYR A 497 -14.16 -15.05 -15.12
CA TYR A 497 -13.65 -14.86 -16.48
C TYR A 497 -12.29 -15.53 -16.70
N ILE A 498 -11.40 -15.50 -15.72
CA ILE A 498 -10.09 -16.18 -15.78
C ILE A 498 -10.25 -17.70 -15.78
N ALA A 499 -11.13 -18.25 -14.94
CA ALA A 499 -11.40 -19.69 -14.94
C ALA A 499 -12.02 -20.16 -16.29
N ILE A 500 -13.02 -19.44 -16.80
CA ILE A 500 -13.67 -19.73 -18.09
C ILE A 500 -12.68 -19.57 -19.25
N GLY A 501 -11.91 -18.48 -19.28
CA GLY A 501 -10.91 -18.21 -20.31
C GLY A 501 -9.81 -19.27 -20.34
N THR A 502 -9.33 -19.72 -19.17
CA THR A 502 -8.35 -20.80 -19.06
C THR A 502 -8.91 -22.14 -19.53
N VAL A 503 -10.18 -22.44 -19.23
CA VAL A 503 -10.87 -23.63 -19.76
C VAL A 503 -11.01 -23.57 -21.29
N ILE A 504 -11.43 -22.44 -21.86
CA ILE A 504 -11.56 -22.26 -23.32
C ILE A 504 -10.19 -22.40 -24.00
N LEU A 505 -9.16 -21.73 -23.47
CA LEU A 505 -7.81 -21.80 -24.02
C LEU A 505 -7.23 -23.22 -23.92
N GLY A 506 -7.44 -23.91 -22.79
CA GLY A 506 -7.10 -25.32 -22.63
C GLY A 506 -7.79 -26.23 -23.64
N LEU A 507 -9.07 -25.99 -23.92
CA LEU A 507 -9.82 -26.75 -24.94
C LEU A 507 -9.22 -26.56 -26.34
N ILE A 508 -8.91 -25.32 -26.74
CA ILE A 508 -8.27 -24.99 -28.02
C ILE A 508 -6.89 -25.66 -28.12
N VAL A 509 -6.06 -25.48 -27.10
CA VAL A 509 -4.70 -26.02 -27.03
C VAL A 509 -4.71 -27.57 -27.06
N SER A 510 -5.72 -28.22 -26.48
CA SER A 510 -5.86 -29.69 -26.49
C SER A 510 -6.06 -30.30 -27.89
N ILE A 511 -6.42 -29.48 -28.90
CA ILE A 511 -6.57 -29.92 -30.29
C ILE A 511 -5.21 -30.34 -30.88
N ILE A 512 -4.12 -29.66 -30.50
CA ILE A 512 -2.76 -29.89 -31.03
C ILE A 512 -2.31 -31.35 -30.83
N PRO A 513 -2.21 -31.90 -29.59
CA PRO A 513 -1.78 -33.28 -29.37
C PRO A 513 -2.79 -34.29 -29.94
N ALA A 514 -4.10 -34.00 -29.91
CA ALA A 514 -5.12 -34.85 -30.51
C ALA A 514 -4.95 -34.98 -32.04
N TYR A 515 -4.64 -33.87 -32.71
CA TYR A 515 -4.40 -33.81 -34.15
C TYR A 515 -3.11 -34.52 -34.55
N ILE A 516 -1.98 -34.20 -33.89
CA ILE A 516 -0.66 -34.83 -34.14
C ILE A 516 -0.77 -36.35 -34.06
N ILE A 517 -1.49 -36.88 -33.07
CA ILE A 517 -1.58 -38.32 -32.84
C ILE A 517 -2.61 -38.99 -33.76
N SER A 518 -3.66 -38.28 -34.21
CA SER A 518 -4.57 -38.82 -35.24
C SER A 518 -3.89 -39.03 -36.61
N LYS A 519 -2.76 -38.35 -36.86
CA LYS A 519 -1.90 -38.52 -38.04
C LYS A 519 -0.80 -39.58 -37.90
N LYS A 520 -0.41 -39.97 -36.69
CA LYS A 520 0.65 -40.98 -36.50
C LYS A 520 0.18 -42.34 -37.02
N ASP A 521 1.09 -43.05 -37.69
CA ASP A 521 0.87 -44.44 -38.09
C ASP A 521 0.81 -45.33 -36.85
N THR A 522 -0.37 -45.84 -36.54
CA THR A 522 -0.60 -46.69 -35.36
C THR A 522 -0.31 -48.16 -35.60
N LEU A 523 -0.21 -48.59 -36.88
CA LEU A 523 -0.05 -50.00 -37.23
C LEU A 523 1.31 -50.57 -36.82
N LYS A 524 2.31 -49.70 -36.62
CA LYS A 524 3.64 -50.04 -36.08
C LYS A 524 3.65 -50.41 -34.59
N TYR A 525 2.51 -50.33 -33.90
CA TYR A 525 2.37 -50.65 -32.48
C TYR A 525 1.55 -51.93 -32.21
N LEU A 526 1.02 -52.56 -33.27
CA LEU A 526 0.57 -53.95 -33.29
C LEU A 526 1.77 -54.89 -33.40
#